data_AF-A0A954U9X8-F1
#
_entry.id   AF-A0A954U9X8-F1
#
_cell.length_a   1.000
_cell.length_b   1.000
_cell.length_c   1.000
_cell.angle_alpha   90.00
_cell.angle_beta   90.00
_cell.angle_gamma   90.00
#
_symmetry.space_group_name_H-M   'P 1'
#
loop_
_entity.id
_entity.type
_entity.pdbx_description
1 polymer ?
#
loop_
_entity_poly.entity_id
_entity_poly.type
_entity_poly.pdbx_seq_one_letter_code
_entity_poly.pdbx_strand_id
1 'polypeptide(L)'
;AASYKHIPLLDREWPFRQDHCVSGGRLRVRELLYRRGIGMHANSRLAYALGDQYQRFDAELAIDQSADEHGSVIFRVFVNDASGQWQRAYESPVIRAGETPIAMSVDVTGARAMALIVDGADRATVGDQADWLNARLIPR
;
A
#
# COMPACT_ATOMS: atom_id res chain seq x y z
N ALA A 1 -7.88 -15.52 0.10
CA ALA A 1 -7.35 -15.19 1.44
C ALA A 1 -6.21 -14.19 1.30
N ALA A 2 -6.09 -13.23 2.21
CA ALA A 2 -4.98 -12.27 2.23
C ALA A 2 -3.87 -12.74 3.19
N SER A 3 -2.62 -12.43 2.88
CA SER A 3 -1.45 -12.71 3.72
C SER A 3 -0.69 -11.42 3.99
N TYR A 4 -0.39 -11.12 5.25
CA TYR A 4 0.30 -9.90 5.66
C TYR A 4 1.60 -10.22 6.41
N LYS A 5 2.64 -9.42 6.17
CA LYS A 5 3.89 -9.45 6.94
C LYS A 5 4.39 -8.03 7.13
N HIS A 6 4.65 -7.64 8.37
CA HIS A 6 5.34 -6.40 8.75
C HIS A 6 6.71 -6.75 9.33
N ILE A 7 7.73 -5.95 9.00
CA ILE A 7 9.08 -6.05 9.56
C ILE A 7 9.23 -4.85 10.50
N PRO A 8 9.04 -5.03 11.81
CA PRO A 8 9.05 -3.94 12.75
C PRO A 8 10.46 -3.36 12.93
N LEU A 9 10.53 -2.05 13.16
CA LEU A 9 11.70 -1.44 13.79
C LEU A 9 11.61 -1.72 15.29
N LEU A 10 12.58 -2.46 15.84
CA LEU A 10 12.52 -3.04 17.19
C LEU A 10 11.35 -4.03 17.32
N ASP A 11 10.50 -3.88 18.33
CA ASP A 11 9.41 -4.81 18.67
C ASP A 11 8.01 -4.23 18.39
N ARG A 12 7.91 -3.08 17.72
CA ARG A 12 6.61 -2.43 17.47
C ARG A 12 6.00 -2.92 16.16
N GLU A 13 5.07 -3.87 16.29
CA GLU A 13 4.28 -4.37 15.17
C GLU A 13 3.10 -3.45 14.81
N TRP A 14 2.85 -3.33 13.51
CA TRP A 14 1.71 -2.59 12.96
C TRP A 14 0.87 -3.50 12.07
N PRO A 15 -0.39 -3.82 12.44
CA PRO A 15 -1.28 -4.57 11.57
C PRO A 15 -1.73 -3.68 10.40
N PHE A 16 -1.92 -4.25 9.21
CA PHE A 16 -2.68 -3.53 8.19
C PHE A 16 -4.12 -3.33 8.65
N ARG A 17 -4.75 -2.25 8.18
CA ARG A 17 -6.16 -1.98 8.47
C ARG A 17 -6.91 -1.66 7.19
N GLN A 18 -8.10 -2.24 7.08
CA GLN A 18 -9.02 -1.94 5.99
C GLN A 18 -9.92 -0.76 6.38
N ASP A 19 -10.07 0.18 5.44
CA ASP A 19 -10.89 1.40 5.58
C ASP A 19 -10.49 2.31 6.77
N HIS A 20 -9.29 2.11 7.31
CA HIS A 20 -8.69 2.87 8.41
C HIS A 20 -7.18 3.00 8.16
N CYS A 21 -6.59 4.09 8.64
CA CYS A 21 -5.12 4.22 8.65
C CYS A 21 -4.53 3.28 9.70
N VAL A 22 -3.23 3.00 9.65
CA VAL A 22 -2.60 1.95 10.46
C VAL A 22 -2.73 2.16 11.98
N SER A 23 -2.82 3.41 12.43
CA SER A 23 -3.07 3.80 13.83
C SER A 23 -4.51 3.55 14.31
N GLY A 24 -5.44 3.18 13.41
CA GLY A 24 -6.84 2.87 13.70
C GLY A 24 -7.80 4.05 13.49
N GLY A 25 -7.28 5.22 13.09
CA GLY A 25 -8.09 6.37 12.69
C GLY A 25 -8.70 6.22 11.30
N ARG A 26 -9.46 7.24 10.89
CA ARG A 26 -9.93 7.35 9.49
C ARG A 26 -8.74 7.65 8.58
N LEU A 27 -8.74 7.06 7.38
CA LEU A 27 -7.81 7.41 6.31
C LEU A 27 -7.95 8.91 6.00
N ARG A 28 -6.87 9.67 6.20
CA ARG A 28 -6.89 11.11 6.02
C ARG A 28 -5.59 11.58 5.39
N VAL A 29 -5.70 12.42 4.37
CA VAL A 29 -4.55 13.10 3.80
C VAL A 29 -4.89 14.56 3.64
N ARG A 30 -4.11 15.43 4.28
CA ARG A 30 -4.38 16.88 4.35
C ARG A 30 -5.78 17.14 4.92
N GLU A 31 -6.64 17.80 4.16
CA GLU A 31 -8.03 18.10 4.53
C GLU A 31 -9.04 17.06 4.01
N LEU A 32 -8.58 16.06 3.25
CA LEU A 32 -9.43 15.06 2.62
C LEU A 32 -9.57 13.82 3.50
N LEU A 33 -10.82 13.36 3.64
CA LEU A 33 -11.17 12.11 4.31
C LEU A 33 -11.54 11.05 3.27
N TYR A 34 -10.96 9.87 3.43
CA TYR A 34 -11.19 8.73 2.55
C TYR A 34 -11.99 7.66 3.30
N ARG A 35 -13.00 7.10 2.62
CA ARG A 35 -13.87 6.05 3.20
C ARG A 35 -13.37 4.64 2.91
N ARG A 36 -12.54 4.48 1.87
CA ARG A 36 -12.09 3.20 1.36
C ARG A 36 -10.59 3.24 1.17
N GLY A 37 -9.92 2.16 1.55
CA GLY A 37 -8.48 2.02 1.37
C GLY A 37 -7.88 1.03 2.34
N ILE A 38 -6.55 1.00 2.37
CA ILE A 38 -5.77 0.12 3.23
C ILE A 38 -4.65 0.94 3.88
N GLY A 39 -4.65 1.02 5.22
CA GLY A 39 -3.57 1.59 6.00
C GLY A 39 -2.53 0.55 6.36
N MET A 40 -1.25 0.86 6.14
CA MET A 40 -0.09 0.02 6.39
C MET A 40 1.03 0.84 7.06
N HIS A 41 2.08 0.17 7.54
CA HIS A 41 3.30 0.82 8.00
C HIS A 41 4.53 0.18 7.35
N ALA A 42 5.55 0.95 6.99
CA ALA A 42 6.78 0.38 6.46
C ALA A 42 7.58 -0.42 7.53
N ASN A 43 8.35 -1.46 7.20
CA ASN A 43 8.37 -2.18 5.93
C ASN A 43 7.30 -3.28 5.99
N SER A 44 6.35 -3.31 5.06
CA SER A 44 5.29 -4.32 5.08
C SER A 44 4.90 -4.79 3.68
N ARG A 45 4.33 -5.99 3.67
CA ARG A 45 3.74 -6.63 2.49
C ARG A 45 2.36 -7.15 2.79
N LEU A 46 1.42 -6.89 1.90
CA LEU A 46 0.07 -7.44 1.89
C LEU A 46 -0.20 -8.13 0.55
N ALA A 47 -0.42 -9.43 0.55
CA ALA A 47 -0.64 -10.24 -0.65
C ALA A 47 -2.08 -10.75 -0.75
N TYR A 48 -2.64 -10.72 -1.96
CA TYR A 48 -3.97 -11.16 -2.31
C TYR A 48 -3.93 -12.17 -3.46
N ALA A 49 -4.71 -13.24 -3.34
CA ALA A 49 -5.03 -14.08 -4.49
C ALA A 49 -6.07 -13.37 -5.37
N LEU A 50 -5.80 -13.28 -6.68
CA LEU A 50 -6.69 -12.63 -7.65
C LEU A 50 -7.56 -13.65 -8.40
N GLY A 51 -7.03 -14.86 -8.60
CA GLY A 51 -7.77 -15.95 -9.28
C GLY A 51 -8.12 -15.64 -10.73
N ASP A 52 -7.37 -14.75 -11.40
CA ASP A 52 -7.57 -14.36 -12.81
C ASP A 52 -8.91 -13.65 -13.13
N GLN A 53 -9.56 -13.07 -12.14
CA GLN A 53 -10.88 -12.42 -12.27
C GLN A 53 -10.82 -10.92 -12.58
N TYR A 54 -9.64 -10.33 -12.49
CA TYR A 54 -9.43 -8.89 -12.54
C TYR A 54 -8.50 -8.52 -13.69
N GLN A 55 -8.69 -7.32 -14.23
CA GLN A 55 -7.84 -6.75 -15.28
C GLN A 55 -7.03 -5.56 -14.78
N ARG A 56 -7.45 -4.88 -13.71
CA ARG A 56 -6.77 -3.68 -13.23
C ARG A 56 -6.82 -3.53 -11.72
N PHE A 57 -5.78 -2.96 -11.15
CA PHE A 57 -5.74 -2.44 -9.79
C PHE A 57 -5.52 -0.92 -9.84
N ASP A 58 -6.41 -0.16 -9.19
CA ASP A 58 -6.32 1.30 -9.08
C ASP A 58 -6.16 1.68 -7.59
N ALA A 59 -5.33 2.69 -7.31
CA ALA A 59 -5.20 3.29 -5.97
C ALA A 59 -4.71 4.75 -6.05
N GLU A 60 -4.83 5.46 -4.94
CA GLU A 60 -4.10 6.71 -4.65
C GLU A 60 -3.11 6.43 -3.51
N LEU A 61 -1.89 6.92 -3.63
CA LEU A 61 -0.77 6.63 -2.74
C LEU A 61 -0.44 7.86 -1.91
N ALA A 62 -0.37 7.71 -0.59
CA ALA A 62 -0.03 8.82 0.30
C ALA A 62 0.48 8.34 1.67
N ILE A 63 1.12 9.25 2.40
CA ILE A 63 1.35 9.08 3.84
C ILE A 63 0.14 9.66 4.59
N ASP A 64 -0.40 8.90 5.55
CA ASP A 64 -1.56 9.29 6.35
C ASP A 64 -1.23 10.54 7.20
N GLN A 65 -2.23 11.39 7.43
CA GLN A 65 -2.10 12.62 8.18
C GLN A 65 -1.74 12.41 9.67
N SER A 66 -1.98 11.22 10.22
CA SER A 66 -1.56 10.86 11.59
C SER A 66 -0.08 10.46 11.70
N ALA A 67 0.65 10.43 10.58
CA ALA A 67 2.08 10.25 10.55
C ALA A 67 2.85 11.44 11.18
N ASP A 68 4.08 11.15 11.60
CA ASP A 68 5.07 12.18 11.88
C ASP A 68 5.51 12.87 10.58
N GLU A 69 5.94 14.13 10.67
CA GLU A 69 6.37 14.94 9.51
C GLU A 69 7.59 14.36 8.78
N HIS A 70 8.32 13.44 9.42
CA HIS A 70 9.50 12.81 8.84
C HIS A 70 9.20 11.58 7.97
N GLY A 71 7.95 11.08 7.90
CA GLY A 71 7.62 9.89 7.13
C GLY A 71 8.05 9.97 5.66
N SER A 72 8.69 8.92 5.15
CA SER A 72 9.04 8.78 3.74
C SER A 72 9.02 7.32 3.27
N VAL A 73 8.19 7.03 2.26
CA VAL A 73 7.95 5.66 1.79
C VAL A 73 8.05 5.51 0.28
N ILE A 74 8.26 4.28 -0.17
CA ILE A 74 8.12 3.84 -1.55
C ILE A 74 7.04 2.75 -1.59
N PHE A 75 6.06 2.93 -2.46
CA PHE A 75 5.01 1.96 -2.72
C PHE A 75 5.42 1.09 -3.90
N ARG A 76 5.24 -0.23 -3.78
CA ARG A 76 5.46 -1.17 -4.88
C ARG A 76 4.30 -2.13 -5.03
N VAL A 77 4.00 -2.48 -6.28
CA VAL A 77 3.06 -3.56 -6.60
C VAL A 77 3.82 -4.65 -7.32
N PHE A 78 3.70 -5.88 -6.83
CA PHE A 78 4.16 -7.08 -7.50
C PHE A 78 2.97 -7.92 -7.93
N VAL A 79 3.08 -8.56 -9.09
CA VAL A 79 2.09 -9.52 -9.57
C VAL A 79 2.76 -10.88 -9.73
N ASN A 80 1.99 -11.93 -9.46
CA ASN A 80 2.39 -13.31 -9.66
C ASN A 80 1.72 -13.85 -10.91
N ASP A 81 2.50 -14.28 -11.90
CA ASP A 81 1.95 -14.82 -13.13
C ASP A 81 1.51 -16.29 -12.99
N ALA A 82 1.00 -16.87 -14.08
CA ALA A 82 0.56 -18.25 -14.11
C ALA A 82 1.69 -19.29 -13.93
N SER A 83 2.95 -18.91 -14.13
CA SER A 83 4.12 -19.75 -13.87
C SER A 83 4.55 -19.73 -12.39
N GLY A 84 3.94 -18.86 -11.59
CA GLY A 84 4.29 -18.66 -10.20
C GLY A 84 5.47 -17.70 -9.99
N GLN A 85 5.93 -17.01 -11.02
CA GLN A 85 6.98 -15.98 -10.91
C GLN A 85 6.38 -14.65 -10.45
N TRP A 86 7.10 -13.94 -9.59
CA TRP A 86 6.73 -12.60 -9.12
C TRP A 86 7.54 -11.54 -9.87
N GLN A 87 6.87 -10.54 -10.40
CA GLN A 87 7.48 -9.38 -11.06
C GLN A 87 6.92 -8.08 -10.52
N ARG A 88 7.77 -7.05 -10.46
CA ARG A 88 7.37 -5.70 -10.07
C ARG A 88 6.57 -5.08 -11.21
N ALA A 89 5.30 -4.79 -10.96
CA ALA A 89 4.41 -4.13 -11.91
C ALA A 89 4.40 -2.60 -11.72
N TYR A 90 4.73 -2.12 -10.51
CA TYR A 90 4.81 -0.69 -10.22
C TYR A 90 5.81 -0.37 -9.10
N GLU A 91 6.40 0.82 -9.18
CA GLU A 91 7.16 1.48 -8.12
C GLU A 91 6.85 2.99 -8.14
N SER A 92 6.53 3.58 -6.99
CA SER A 92 6.36 5.03 -6.87
C SER A 92 7.71 5.73 -6.76
N PRO A 93 7.78 7.05 -7.02
CA PRO A 93 8.80 7.90 -6.40
C PRO A 93 8.77 7.80 -4.87
N VAL A 94 9.75 8.40 -4.18
CA VAL A 94 9.67 8.60 -2.73
C VAL A 94 8.51 9.55 -2.43
N ILE A 95 7.55 9.11 -1.63
CA ILE A 95 6.41 9.89 -1.15
C ILE A 95 6.69 10.34 0.29
N ARG A 96 6.47 11.61 0.58
CA ARG A 96 6.72 12.23 1.89
C ARG A 96 5.44 12.71 2.57
N ALA A 97 5.49 12.79 3.89
CA ALA A 97 4.40 13.33 4.69
C ALA A 97 3.99 14.73 4.20
N GLY A 98 2.68 14.95 4.03
CA GLY A 98 2.10 16.23 3.60
C GLY A 98 2.01 16.45 2.07
N GLU A 99 2.60 15.56 1.27
CA GLU A 99 2.46 15.59 -0.19
C GLU A 99 1.03 15.24 -0.64
N THR A 100 0.68 15.69 -1.85
CA THR A 100 -0.61 15.36 -2.47
C THR A 100 -0.62 13.89 -2.87
N PRO A 101 -1.74 13.15 -2.68
CA PRO A 101 -1.85 11.77 -3.12
C PRO A 101 -1.50 11.58 -4.59
N ILE A 102 -0.79 10.50 -4.90
CA ILE A 102 -0.39 10.13 -6.25
C ILE A 102 -1.29 9.00 -6.74
N ALA A 103 -2.04 9.23 -7.81
CA ALA A 103 -2.85 8.19 -8.44
C ALA A 103 -1.97 7.18 -9.19
N MET A 104 -2.34 5.90 -9.11
CA MET A 104 -1.68 4.81 -9.81
C MET A 104 -2.69 3.81 -10.37
N SER A 105 -2.27 3.10 -11.40
CA SER A 105 -3.06 2.09 -12.10
C SER A 105 -2.12 1.02 -12.65
N VAL A 106 -2.45 -0.25 -12.40
CA VAL A 106 -1.63 -1.40 -12.77
C VAL A 106 -2.49 -2.44 -13.48
N ASP A 107 -2.05 -2.91 -14.63
CA ASP A 107 -2.63 -4.08 -15.31
C ASP A 107 -2.30 -5.34 -14.51
N VAL A 108 -3.34 -6.10 -14.14
CA VAL A 108 -3.23 -7.37 -13.42
C VAL A 108 -3.84 -8.53 -14.21
N THR A 109 -4.06 -8.34 -15.51
CA THR A 109 -4.57 -9.35 -16.42
C THR A 109 -3.65 -10.58 -16.41
N GLY A 110 -4.23 -11.76 -16.15
CA GLY A 110 -3.49 -13.03 -16.09
C GLY A 110 -2.77 -13.28 -14.77
N ALA A 111 -2.79 -12.32 -13.83
CA ALA A 111 -2.14 -12.49 -12.54
C ALA A 111 -2.95 -13.44 -11.64
N ARG A 112 -2.25 -14.38 -11.01
CA ARG A 112 -2.82 -15.30 -10.01
C ARG A 112 -2.87 -14.67 -8.62
N ALA A 113 -1.90 -13.82 -8.31
CA ALA A 113 -1.83 -13.07 -7.06
C ALA A 113 -1.20 -11.69 -7.28
N MET A 114 -1.40 -10.80 -6.32
CA MET A 114 -0.79 -9.48 -6.25
C MET A 114 -0.28 -9.23 -4.83
N ALA A 115 0.82 -8.49 -4.71
CA ALA A 115 1.37 -8.05 -3.44
C ALA A 115 1.57 -6.54 -3.44
N LEU A 116 0.99 -5.89 -2.45
CA LEU A 116 1.18 -4.49 -2.12
C LEU A 116 2.34 -4.40 -1.12
N ILE A 117 3.34 -3.60 -1.42
CA ILE A 117 4.53 -3.41 -0.59
C ILE A 117 4.65 -1.94 -0.22
N VAL A 118 4.93 -1.69 1.06
CA VAL A 118 5.36 -0.38 1.55
C VAL A 118 6.75 -0.58 2.12
N ASP A 119 7.73 0.07 1.51
CA ASP A 119 9.10 0.12 2.01
C ASP A 119 9.42 1.54 2.49
N GLY A 120 10.23 1.65 3.54
CA GLY A 120 10.80 2.92 3.97
C GLY A 120 11.77 3.44 2.91
N ALA A 121 11.92 4.75 2.84
CA ALA A 121 12.75 5.41 1.85
C ALA A 121 14.10 5.85 2.43
N ASP A 122 14.35 7.15 2.45
CA ASP A 122 15.61 7.80 2.84
C ASP A 122 15.67 8.20 4.31
N ARG A 123 14.56 8.02 5.05
CA ARG A 123 14.45 8.27 6.48
C ARG A 123 14.11 6.93 7.13
N ALA A 124 14.61 6.70 8.35
CA ALA A 124 14.22 5.52 9.12
C ALA A 124 12.67 5.44 9.19
N THR A 125 12.13 4.29 9.55
CA THR A 125 10.67 4.05 9.40
C THR A 125 9.77 4.81 10.38
N VAL A 126 10.29 5.85 11.05
CA VAL A 126 9.51 6.67 11.98
C VAL A 126 8.55 7.54 11.17
N GLY A 127 7.25 7.32 11.35
CA GLY A 127 6.22 8.07 10.64
C GLY A 127 5.82 7.48 9.29
N ASP A 128 6.30 6.29 8.92
CA ASP A 128 5.98 5.64 7.64
C ASP A 128 4.58 4.98 7.65
N GLN A 129 3.56 5.73 8.04
CA GLN A 129 2.15 5.33 7.99
C GLN A 129 1.62 5.57 6.58
N ALA A 130 1.54 4.51 5.80
CA ALA A 130 1.29 4.55 4.36
C ALA A 130 -0.13 4.07 4.04
N ASP A 131 -0.84 4.85 3.22
CA ASP A 131 -2.20 4.55 2.81
C ASP A 131 -2.30 4.24 1.33
N TRP A 132 -2.93 3.11 1.01
CA TRP A 132 -3.46 2.78 -0.32
C TRP A 132 -4.92 3.26 -0.37
N LEU A 133 -5.12 4.52 -0.71
CA LEU A 133 -6.43 5.20 -0.72
C LEU A 133 -7.24 4.78 -1.94
N ASN A 134 -8.56 4.64 -1.77
CA ASN A 134 -9.49 4.23 -2.84
C ASN A 134 -9.06 2.95 -3.60
N ALA A 135 -8.24 2.11 -2.95
CA ALA A 135 -7.66 0.90 -3.51
C ALA A 135 -8.76 -0.08 -3.93
N ARG A 136 -8.73 -0.51 -5.20
CA ARG A 136 -9.76 -1.37 -5.78
C ARG A 136 -9.23 -2.21 -6.91
N LEU A 137 -9.79 -3.42 -7.02
CA LEU A 137 -9.63 -4.27 -8.19
C LEU A 137 -10.81 -4.08 -9.14
N ILE A 138 -10.51 -3.98 -10.42
CA ILE A 138 -11.48 -3.83 -11.50
C ILE A 138 -11.63 -5.19 -12.19
N PRO A 139 -12.84 -5.78 -12.20
CA PRO A 139 -13.12 -7.04 -12.90
C PRO A 139 -12.79 -6.94 -14.38
N ARG A 140 -12.48 -8.09 -14.99
CA ARG A 140 -12.44 -8.25 -16.46
C ARG A 140 -13.80 -7.93 -17.07
#